data_AF-A0A9D7JF05-F1
#
_entry.id   AF-A0A9D7JF05-F1
#
_cell.length_a   1.000
_cell.length_b   1.000
_cell.length_c   1.000
_cell.angle_alpha   90.00
_cell.angle_beta   90.00
_cell.angle_gamma   90.00
#
_symmetry.space_group_name_H-M   'P 1'
#
loop_
_entity.id
_entity.type
_entity.pdbx_description
1 polymer ?
#
loop_
_entity_poly.entity_id
_entity_poly.type
_entity_poly.pdbx_seq_one_letter_code
_entity_poly.pdbx_strand_id
1 'polypeptide(L)'
;MLGEWGLASFPMATGGKGIHVIAPLRPVTEWPLISLFCRTFAQRLERSEPLRYTTNIRKAERKGRVFVDYLRNTRGATAIAPFSTRARQGLSCAVPLAWDEVDALKSASSFDIGAAAARAADADPWSGYFALTQSVTRGMVEAVAGPLKGKD
;
A
#
# COMPACT_ATOMS: atom_id res chain seq x y z
N MET A 1 -2.90 -4.61 11.55
CA MET A 1 -1.66 -5.32 11.16
C MET A 1 -0.42 -4.44 10.97
N LEU A 2 -0.32 -3.48 10.02
CA LEU A 2 0.91 -2.65 9.90
C LEU A 2 1.23 -1.85 11.17
N GLY A 3 0.21 -1.21 11.76
CA GLY A 3 0.35 -0.49 13.03
C GLY A 3 0.77 -1.38 14.20
N GLU A 4 0.30 -2.64 14.25
CA GLU A 4 0.73 -3.63 15.25
C GLU A 4 2.22 -3.97 15.13
N TRP A 5 2.83 -3.75 13.96
CA TRP A 5 4.26 -3.94 13.72
C TRP A 5 5.03 -2.63 13.78
N GLY A 6 4.42 -1.56 14.31
CA GLY A 6 5.06 -0.26 14.48
C GLY A 6 5.27 0.52 13.18
N LEU A 7 4.57 0.17 12.10
CA LEU A 7 4.62 0.92 10.84
C LEU A 7 3.38 1.80 10.70
N ALA A 8 3.60 3.12 10.78
CA ALA A 8 2.62 4.08 10.34
C ALA A 8 2.44 3.98 8.82
N SER A 9 1.21 4.11 8.36
CA SER A 9 0.86 3.97 6.95
C SER A 9 -0.25 4.91 6.52
N PHE A 10 -0.33 5.15 5.22
CA PHE A 10 -1.11 6.22 4.62
C PHE A 10 -1.91 5.66 3.44
N PRO A 11 -3.25 5.75 3.45
CA PRO A 11 -4.09 5.24 2.38
C PRO A 11 -4.22 6.24 1.23
N MET A 12 -4.40 5.73 0.02
CA MET A 12 -4.64 6.54 -1.18
C MET A 12 -5.59 5.82 -2.13
N ALA A 13 -6.64 6.51 -2.56
CA ALA A 13 -7.45 6.09 -3.69
C ALA A 13 -6.58 6.11 -4.95
N THR A 14 -6.55 5.02 -5.72
CA THR A 14 -5.62 4.94 -6.87
C THR A 14 -6.11 5.65 -8.14
N GLY A 15 -7.32 6.18 -8.15
CA GLY A 15 -8.05 6.55 -9.38
C GLY A 15 -8.54 5.32 -10.17
N GLY A 16 -8.26 4.11 -9.69
CA GLY A 16 -8.61 2.84 -10.33
C GLY A 16 -9.68 2.08 -9.56
N LYS A 17 -9.42 0.80 -9.30
CA LYS A 17 -10.35 -0.10 -8.59
C LYS A 17 -9.94 -0.42 -7.14
N GLY A 18 -8.82 0.13 -6.67
CA GLY A 18 -8.25 -0.26 -5.39
C GLY A 18 -7.58 0.89 -4.66
N ILE A 19 -7.13 0.58 -3.46
CA ILE A 19 -6.42 1.48 -2.56
C ILE A 19 -4.94 1.10 -2.53
N HIS A 20 -4.06 2.10 -2.49
CA HIS A 20 -2.67 1.90 -2.08
C HIS A 20 -2.56 2.21 -0.59
N VAL A 21 -1.79 1.41 0.14
CA VAL A 21 -1.41 1.67 1.53
C VAL A 21 0.11 1.84 1.54
N ILE A 22 0.57 3.04 1.85
CA ILE A 22 1.98 3.42 1.76
C ILE A 22 2.55 3.54 3.17
N ALA A 23 3.67 2.86 3.45
CA ALA A 23 4.46 3.09 4.65
C ALA A 23 5.80 3.73 4.24
N PRO A 24 6.06 5.02 4.55
CA PRO A 24 7.33 5.65 4.24
C PRO A 24 8.46 5.01 5.07
N LEU A 25 9.60 4.74 4.46
CA LEU A 25 10.74 4.08 5.13
C LEU A 25 12.02 4.89 4.92
N ARG A 26 12.91 4.90 5.92
CA ARG A 26 14.30 5.30 5.73
C ARG A 26 14.99 4.31 4.77
N PRO A 27 15.86 4.78 3.87
CA PRO A 27 16.55 3.93 2.89
C PRO A 27 17.74 3.20 3.52
N VAL A 28 17.49 2.36 4.52
CA VAL A 28 18.51 1.60 5.29
C VAL A 28 18.39 0.09 5.11
N THR A 29 17.38 -0.37 4.35
CA THR A 29 17.07 -1.78 4.15
C THR A 29 17.07 -2.09 2.67
N GLU A 30 17.84 -3.11 2.29
CA GLU A 30 18.00 -3.52 0.90
C GLU A 30 16.73 -4.10 0.28
N TRP A 31 16.60 -3.94 -1.04
CA TRP A 31 15.43 -4.38 -1.82
C TRP A 31 14.99 -5.82 -1.57
N PRO A 32 15.90 -6.84 -1.48
CA PRO A 32 15.49 -8.22 -1.23
C PRO A 32 14.76 -8.40 0.11
N LEU A 33 15.20 -7.70 1.16
CA LEU A 33 14.57 -7.76 2.49
C LEU A 33 13.21 -7.07 2.48
N ILE A 34 13.09 -5.90 1.85
CA ILE A 34 11.80 -5.22 1.67
C ILE A 34 10.82 -6.10 0.87
N SER A 35 11.28 -6.70 -0.23
CA SER A 35 10.46 -7.58 -1.07
C SER A 35 9.97 -8.80 -0.29
N LEU A 36 10.85 -9.40 0.52
CA LEU A 36 10.50 -10.53 1.38
C LEU A 36 9.48 -10.13 2.45
N PHE A 37 9.68 -9.00 3.12
CA PHE A 37 8.76 -8.46 4.11
C PHE A 37 7.36 -8.27 3.51
N CYS A 38 7.23 -7.55 2.41
CA CYS A 38 5.94 -7.26 1.77
C CYS A 38 5.24 -8.54 1.31
N ARG A 39 5.97 -9.49 0.71
CA ARG A 39 5.41 -10.79 0.30
C ARG A 39 4.85 -11.54 1.49
N THR A 40 5.64 -11.65 2.55
CA THR A 40 5.23 -12.45 3.70
C THR A 40 4.12 -11.77 4.51
N PHE A 41 4.12 -10.44 4.59
CA PHE A 41 3.00 -9.65 5.11
C PHE A 41 1.71 -9.99 4.35
N ALA A 42 1.73 -9.95 3.02
CA ALA A 42 0.57 -10.25 2.19
C ALA A 42 0.07 -11.69 2.40
N GLN A 43 1.00 -12.65 2.51
CA GLN A 43 0.66 -14.05 2.76
C GLN A 43 0.08 -14.28 4.16
N ARG A 44 0.54 -13.53 5.17
CA ARG A 44 -0.05 -13.57 6.51
C ARG A 44 -1.47 -13.04 6.49
N LEU A 45 -1.70 -11.93 5.79
CA LEU A 45 -3.04 -11.35 5.64
C LEU A 45 -4.01 -12.30 4.91
N GLU A 46 -3.54 -13.02 3.88
CA GLU A 46 -4.32 -14.08 3.25
C GLU A 46 -4.59 -15.25 4.22
N ARG A 47 -3.61 -15.68 5.04
CA ARG A 47 -3.85 -16.75 6.02
C ARG A 47 -4.81 -16.35 7.14
N SER A 48 -4.78 -15.10 7.59
CA SER A 48 -5.68 -14.62 8.65
C SER A 48 -7.12 -14.46 8.14
N GLU A 49 -7.29 -14.01 6.89
CA GLU A 49 -8.61 -13.78 6.29
C GLU A 49 -8.69 -14.34 4.86
N PRO A 50 -8.66 -15.69 4.69
CA PRO A 50 -8.49 -16.34 3.38
C PRO A 50 -9.70 -16.18 2.44
N LEU A 51 -10.86 -15.86 3.00
CA LEU A 51 -12.08 -15.57 2.25
C LEU A 51 -12.12 -14.12 1.72
N ARG A 52 -11.28 -13.22 2.25
CA ARG A 52 -11.25 -11.81 1.86
C ARG A 52 -10.04 -11.45 1.01
N TYR A 53 -8.88 -12.04 1.31
CA TYR A 53 -7.63 -11.70 0.64
C TYR A 53 -7.04 -12.86 -0.13
N THR A 54 -6.21 -12.53 -1.12
CA THR A 54 -5.35 -13.50 -1.78
C THR A 54 -4.01 -12.91 -2.21
N THR A 55 -2.97 -13.75 -2.23
CA THR A 55 -1.68 -13.44 -2.85
C THR A 55 -1.49 -14.11 -4.21
N ASN A 56 -2.53 -14.76 -4.74
CA ASN A 56 -2.46 -15.42 -6.03
C ASN A 56 -2.44 -14.41 -7.19
N ILE A 57 -1.39 -14.46 -8.00
CA ILE A 57 -1.17 -13.55 -9.12
C ILE A 57 -2.15 -13.84 -10.26
N ARG A 58 -2.70 -15.05 -10.40
CA ARG A 58 -3.64 -15.36 -11.49
C ARG A 58 -4.98 -14.70 -11.23
N LYS A 59 -5.44 -13.84 -12.15
CA LYS A 59 -6.69 -13.07 -11.98
C LYS A 59 -7.92 -13.96 -11.78
N ALA A 60 -7.96 -15.12 -12.42
CA ALA A 60 -9.04 -16.11 -12.27
C ALA A 60 -9.20 -16.61 -10.82
N GLU A 61 -8.09 -16.72 -10.08
CA GLU A 61 -8.02 -17.24 -8.71
C GLU A 61 -8.39 -16.19 -7.64
N ARG A 62 -8.66 -14.95 -8.07
CA ARG A 62 -8.98 -13.80 -7.20
C ARG A 62 -10.47 -13.54 -7.07
N LYS A 63 -11.34 -14.34 -7.70
CA LYS A 63 -12.79 -14.06 -7.75
C LYS A 63 -13.35 -13.95 -6.32
N GLY A 64 -14.02 -12.84 -6.04
CA GLY A 64 -14.61 -12.55 -4.72
C GLY A 64 -13.60 -12.12 -3.64
N ARG A 65 -12.31 -11.98 -3.96
CA ARG A 65 -11.25 -11.64 -3.01
C ARG A 65 -10.42 -10.45 -3.49
N VAL A 66 -9.81 -9.75 -2.54
CA VAL A 66 -8.86 -8.66 -2.79
C VAL A 66 -7.46 -9.25 -2.95
N PHE A 67 -6.84 -9.00 -4.10
CA PHE A 67 -5.43 -9.34 -4.29
C PHE A 67 -4.54 -8.31 -3.58
N VAL A 68 -3.70 -8.80 -2.67
CA VAL A 68 -2.73 -7.97 -1.94
C VAL A 68 -1.44 -7.93 -2.77
N ASP A 69 -1.31 -6.89 -3.59
CA ASP A 69 -0.22 -6.74 -4.57
C ASP A 69 1.11 -6.36 -3.89
N TYR A 70 1.87 -7.36 -3.47
CA TYR A 70 3.21 -7.15 -2.91
C TYR A 70 4.30 -6.94 -3.99
N LEU A 71 3.99 -7.14 -5.27
CA LEU A 71 4.97 -7.13 -6.37
C LEU A 71 5.47 -5.73 -6.71
N ARG A 72 4.81 -4.68 -6.22
CA ARG A 72 5.22 -3.28 -6.42
C ARG A 72 6.45 -2.86 -5.61
N ASN A 73 6.91 -3.72 -4.70
CA ASN A 73 8.01 -3.45 -3.77
C ASN A 73 9.34 -4.09 -4.22
N THR A 74 9.51 -4.31 -5.52
CA THR A 74 10.76 -4.79 -6.13
C THR A 74 11.46 -3.66 -6.87
N ARG A 75 12.78 -3.79 -7.04
CA ARG A 75 13.57 -2.78 -7.76
C ARG A 75 13.07 -2.62 -9.20
N GLY A 76 12.76 -1.40 -9.58
CA GLY A 76 12.26 -1.04 -10.93
C GLY A 76 10.75 -1.16 -11.10
N ALA A 77 10.01 -1.66 -10.11
CA ALA A 77 8.55 -1.60 -10.13
C ALA A 77 8.06 -0.15 -9.92
N THR A 78 6.86 0.13 -10.43
CA THR A 78 6.25 1.46 -10.33
C THR A 78 4.90 1.43 -9.61
N ALA A 79 4.58 2.54 -8.96
CA ALA A 79 3.27 2.84 -8.41
C ALA A 79 2.85 4.24 -8.87
N ILE A 80 1.54 4.48 -8.94
CA ILE A 80 1.04 5.82 -9.26
C ILE A 80 1.38 6.79 -8.13
N ALA A 81 1.80 8.01 -8.48
CA ALA A 81 2.09 9.07 -7.52
C ALA A 81 0.79 9.77 -7.05
N PRO A 82 0.78 10.34 -5.83
CA PRO A 82 -0.31 11.20 -5.35
C PRO A 82 -0.67 12.28 -6.36
N PHE A 83 -1.96 12.55 -6.50
CA PHE A 83 -2.56 13.53 -7.41
C PHE A 83 -2.28 13.32 -8.91
N SER A 84 -1.69 12.19 -9.31
CA SER A 84 -1.51 11.85 -10.72
C SER A 84 -2.80 11.37 -11.38
N THR A 85 -3.02 11.75 -12.64
CA THR A 85 -4.18 11.36 -13.43
C THR A 85 -4.08 9.91 -13.93
N ARG A 86 -5.24 9.31 -14.24
CA ARG A 86 -5.36 8.02 -14.93
C ARG A 86 -5.85 8.24 -16.35
N ALA A 87 -5.19 7.57 -17.29
CA ALA A 87 -5.69 7.42 -18.66
C ALA A 87 -6.89 6.45 -18.68
N ARG A 88 -8.03 6.91 -18.16
CA ARG A 88 -9.31 6.19 -18.07
C ARG A 88 -10.46 7.15 -18.31
N GLN A 89 -11.62 6.61 -18.67
CA GLN A 89 -12.85 7.39 -18.77
C GLN A 89 -13.13 8.12 -17.44
N GLY A 90 -13.45 9.41 -17.54
CA GLY A 90 -13.63 10.29 -16.39
C GLY A 90 -12.35 10.93 -15.85
N LEU A 91 -11.17 10.63 -16.40
CA LEU A 91 -9.88 11.23 -16.02
C LEU A 91 -9.64 11.21 -14.50
N SER A 92 -9.95 10.07 -13.88
CA SER A 92 -9.83 9.94 -12.44
C SER A 92 -8.38 10.14 -11.97
N CYS A 93 -8.21 10.60 -10.73
CA CYS A 93 -6.90 10.88 -10.14
C CYS A 93 -6.64 9.96 -8.94
N ALA A 94 -5.36 9.72 -8.65
CA ALA A 94 -4.96 9.15 -7.37
C ALA A 94 -5.02 10.25 -6.29
N VAL A 95 -5.65 9.97 -5.15
CA VAL A 95 -5.90 10.99 -4.12
C VAL A 95 -5.57 10.45 -2.73
N PRO A 96 -4.64 11.09 -1.99
CA PRO A 96 -4.39 10.81 -0.58
C PRO A 96 -5.65 10.89 0.28
N LEU A 97 -5.78 9.95 1.21
CA LEU A 97 -6.90 9.85 2.14
C LEU A 97 -6.38 9.75 3.57
N ALA A 98 -7.19 10.17 4.53
CA ALA A 98 -7.10 9.80 5.93
C ALA A 98 -7.75 8.41 6.13
N TRP A 99 -7.41 7.74 7.22
CA TRP A 99 -7.89 6.37 7.47
C TRP A 99 -9.40 6.28 7.69
N ASP A 100 -10.00 7.28 8.33
CA ASP A 100 -11.43 7.39 8.58
C ASP A 100 -12.25 7.66 7.30
N GLU A 101 -11.63 8.23 6.26
CA GLU A 101 -12.28 8.46 4.97
C GLU A 101 -12.40 7.18 4.12
N VAL A 102 -11.60 6.14 4.42
CA VAL A 102 -11.55 4.92 3.58
C VAL A 102 -12.89 4.18 3.59
N ASP A 103 -13.54 4.07 4.75
CA ASP A 103 -14.81 3.34 4.89
C ASP A 103 -15.99 4.07 4.23
N ALA A 104 -15.91 5.40 4.13
CA ALA A 104 -16.91 6.23 3.46
C ALA A 104 -16.71 6.27 1.93
N LEU A 105 -15.59 5.77 1.43
CA LEU A 105 -15.23 5.88 0.02
C LEU A 105 -16.10 4.97 -0.85
N LYS A 106 -16.93 5.58 -1.71
CA LYS A 106 -17.78 4.85 -2.65
C LYS A 106 -16.99 4.12 -3.74
N SER A 107 -15.91 4.71 -4.24
CA SER A 107 -15.03 4.13 -5.24
C SER A 107 -13.63 4.74 -5.19
N ALA A 108 -12.62 3.92 -5.48
CA ALA A 108 -11.25 4.40 -5.66
C ALA A 108 -11.04 5.29 -6.90
N SER A 109 -12.04 5.43 -7.75
CA SER A 109 -12.04 6.31 -8.93
C SER A 109 -13.00 7.51 -8.78
N SER A 110 -13.41 7.86 -7.56
CA SER A 110 -14.40 8.91 -7.31
C SER A 110 -13.91 10.34 -7.57
N PHE A 111 -12.60 10.55 -7.68
CA PHE A 111 -12.01 11.87 -7.87
C PHE A 111 -11.64 12.06 -9.33
N ASP A 112 -12.30 12.99 -10.02
CA ASP A 112 -11.82 13.54 -11.29
C ASP A 112 -10.74 14.61 -11.04
N ILE A 113 -10.29 15.28 -12.11
CA ILE A 113 -9.26 16.32 -12.03
C ILE A 113 -9.71 17.49 -11.13
N GLY A 114 -10.97 17.91 -11.24
CA GLY A 114 -11.49 19.05 -10.47
C GLY A 114 -11.59 18.72 -8.98
N ALA A 115 -12.14 17.56 -8.64
CA ALA A 115 -12.23 17.08 -7.27
C ALA A 115 -10.84 16.83 -6.66
N ALA A 116 -9.88 16.32 -7.43
CA ALA A 116 -8.51 16.15 -6.97
C ALA A 116 -7.80 17.48 -6.71
N ALA A 117 -8.02 18.49 -7.57
CA ALA A 117 -7.48 19.83 -7.37
C ALA A 117 -8.08 20.51 -6.12
N ALA A 118 -9.40 20.38 -5.91
CA ALA A 118 -10.05 20.86 -4.69
C ALA A 118 -9.47 20.19 -3.44
N ARG A 119 -9.32 18.86 -3.47
CA ARG A 119 -8.73 18.10 -2.36
C ARG A 119 -7.28 18.50 -2.08
N ALA A 120 -6.50 18.84 -3.09
CA ALA A 120 -5.12 19.29 -2.92
C ALA A 120 -5.01 20.67 -2.23
N ALA A 121 -6.09 21.45 -2.21
CA ALA A 121 -6.15 22.74 -1.52
C ALA A 121 -6.61 22.62 -0.05
N ASP A 122 -7.16 21.47 0.35
CA ASP A 122 -7.57 21.19 1.72
C ASP A 122 -6.37 20.82 2.62
N ALA A 123 -6.63 20.60 3.91
CA ALA A 123 -5.64 20.06 4.84
C ALA A 123 -5.11 18.71 4.36
N ASP A 124 -3.78 18.54 4.40
CA ASP A 124 -3.11 17.33 3.93
C ASP A 124 -3.45 16.11 4.83
N PRO A 125 -4.17 15.09 4.31
CA PRO A 125 -4.47 13.89 5.08
C PRO A 125 -3.22 13.06 5.39
N TRP A 126 -2.13 13.30 4.67
CA TRP A 126 -0.83 12.67 4.89
C TRP A 126 0.12 13.54 5.70
N SER A 127 -0.42 14.48 6.50
CA SER A 127 0.38 15.25 7.45
C SER A 127 1.30 14.33 8.27
N GLY A 128 2.59 14.71 8.32
CA GLY A 128 3.63 13.91 8.98
C GLY A 128 4.29 12.82 8.13
N TYR A 129 3.84 12.52 6.91
CA TYR A 129 4.44 11.51 6.03
C TYR A 129 5.97 11.67 5.89
N PHE A 130 6.42 12.90 5.64
CA PHE A 130 7.85 13.20 5.49
C PHE A 130 8.61 13.38 6.82
N ALA A 131 7.89 13.54 7.94
CA ALA A 131 8.51 13.66 9.27
C ALA A 131 8.79 12.30 9.92
N LEU A 132 8.17 11.23 9.41
CA LEU A 132 8.30 9.89 9.98
C LEU A 132 9.69 9.29 9.75
N THR A 133 10.30 8.85 10.85
CA THR A 133 11.51 8.04 10.85
C THR A 133 11.17 6.62 11.27
N GLN A 134 10.93 5.75 10.30
CA GLN A 134 10.69 4.32 10.52
C GLN A 134 11.44 3.47 9.48
N SER A 135 11.65 2.19 9.76
CA SER A 135 12.37 1.27 8.88
C SER A 135 11.89 -0.15 9.10
N VAL A 136 11.91 -0.97 8.05
CA VAL A 136 11.75 -2.43 8.19
C VAL A 136 13.09 -3.00 8.64
N THR A 137 13.16 -3.44 9.89
CA THR A 137 14.40 -4.03 10.46
C THR A 137 14.50 -5.51 10.13
N ARG A 138 15.70 -6.08 10.24
CA ARG A 138 15.92 -7.53 10.11
C ARG A 138 15.03 -8.32 11.08
N GLY A 139 14.93 -7.87 12.34
CA GLY A 139 14.07 -8.50 13.35
C GLY A 139 12.58 -8.47 12.96
N MET A 140 12.11 -7.39 12.32
CA MET A 140 10.75 -7.36 11.76
C MET A 140 10.59 -8.36 10.62
N VAL A 141 11.58 -8.49 9.72
CA VAL A 141 11.53 -9.50 8.66
C VAL A 141 11.49 -10.91 9.26
N GLU A 142 12.30 -11.20 10.26
CA GLU A 142 12.36 -12.51 10.93
C GLU A 142 11.08 -12.82 11.71
N ALA A 143 10.51 -11.83 12.41
CA ALA A 143 9.21 -11.96 13.05
C ALA A 143 8.09 -12.31 12.06
N VAL A 144 8.28 -11.99 10.78
CA VAL A 144 7.29 -12.14 9.71
C VAL A 144 7.51 -13.39 8.86
N ALA A 145 8.76 -13.64 8.46
CA ALA A 145 9.19 -14.72 7.57
C ALA A 145 9.79 -15.93 8.28
N GLY A 146 9.98 -15.86 9.60
CA GLY A 146 10.79 -16.81 10.33
C GLY A 146 12.29 -16.50 10.20
N PRO A 147 13.17 -17.29 10.84
CA PRO A 147 14.60 -17.04 10.85
C PRO A 147 15.20 -16.94 9.44
N LEU A 148 15.92 -15.85 9.17
CA LEU A 148 16.68 -15.69 7.93
C LEU A 148 17.95 -16.53 7.99
N LYS A 149 18.26 -17.29 6.94
CA LYS A 149 19.49 -18.10 6.88
C LYS A 149 20.70 -17.21 6.51
N GLY A 150 21.60 -16.98 7.49
CA GLY A 150 22.95 -16.34 7.34
C GLY A 150 22.95 -14.82 7.13
N LYS A 151 24.09 -14.12 7.17
CA LYS A 151 24.95 -13.84 8.35
C LYS A 151 24.81 -12.34 8.69
N ASP A 152 25.38 -11.93 9.81
CA ASP A 152 25.56 -10.54 10.24
C ASP A 152 26.02 -9.59 9.12
#